data_AF-A0A1H6FKL7-F1
#
_entry.id   AF-A0A1H6FKL7-F1
#
_cell.length_a   1.000
_cell.length_b   1.000
_cell.length_c   1.000
_cell.angle_alpha   90.00
_cell.angle_beta   90.00
_cell.angle_gamma   90.00
#
_symmetry.space_group_name_H-M   'P 1'
#
loop_
_entity.id
_entity.type
_entity.pdbx_description
1 polymer ?
#
loop_
_entity_poly.entity_id
_entity_poly.type
_entity_poly.pdbx_seq_one_letter_code
_entity_poly.pdbx_strand_id
1 'polypeptide(L)'
;MTLSPRDTQPPDRLTLWPVGDGRFGLDVWWTGRHGLASAEQLRSALDASGLNSRIIQSIDGRSWALRVGPIDERETARVVSHFLAVATAGVPPPPV
;
A
#
# COMPACT_ATOMS: atom_id res chain seq x y z
N MET A 1 -12.37 -15.71 -6.76
CA MET A 1 -11.08 -15.55 -7.47
C MET A 1 -10.06 -15.20 -6.40
N THR A 2 -9.22 -16.14 -5.99
CA THR A 2 -8.26 -15.94 -4.89
C THR A 2 -6.94 -15.55 -5.53
N LEU A 3 -6.50 -14.30 -5.34
CA LEU A 3 -5.20 -13.84 -5.83
C LEU A 3 -4.10 -14.65 -5.13
N SER A 4 -3.23 -15.29 -5.90
CA SER A 4 -2.14 -16.07 -5.31
C SER A 4 -1.05 -15.11 -4.81
N PRO A 5 -0.28 -15.44 -3.76
CA PRO A 5 0.82 -14.61 -3.26
C PRO A 5 1.90 -14.25 -4.31
N ARG A 6 1.91 -14.95 -5.46
CA ARG A 6 2.80 -14.71 -6.60
C ARG A 6 2.29 -13.66 -7.60
N ASP A 7 1.03 -13.24 -7.48
CA ASP A 7 0.40 -12.27 -8.39
C ASP A 7 0.54 -10.82 -7.88
N THR A 8 1.18 -10.62 -6.74
CA THR A 8 1.40 -9.31 -6.12
C THR A 8 2.86 -8.89 -6.19
N GLN A 9 3.09 -7.59 -6.30
CA GLN A 9 4.44 -7.01 -6.36
C GLN A 9 4.65 -6.02 -5.19
N PRO A 10 5.90 -5.80 -4.75
CA PRO A 10 6.18 -4.74 -3.80
C PRO A 10 5.76 -3.38 -4.38
N PRO A 11 5.28 -2.46 -3.54
CA PRO A 11 4.90 -1.13 -3.99
C PRO A 11 6.11 -0.29 -4.42
N ASP A 12 5.93 0.54 -5.45
CA ASP A 12 7.00 1.36 -6.03
C ASP A 12 7.24 2.66 -5.24
N ARG A 13 6.19 3.18 -4.60
CA ARG A 13 6.20 4.49 -3.94
C ARG A 13 5.16 4.58 -2.85
N LEU A 14 5.51 5.29 -1.79
CA LEU A 14 4.62 5.70 -0.71
C LEU A 14 4.67 7.22 -0.57
N THR A 15 3.50 7.85 -0.53
CA THR A 15 3.37 9.28 -0.23
C THR A 15 2.57 9.41 1.06
N LEU A 16 3.08 10.18 2.02
CA LEU A 16 2.43 10.51 3.28
C LEU A 16 2.26 12.03 3.36
N TRP A 17 1.09 12.50 3.77
CA TRP A 17 0.85 13.92 4.00
C TRP A 17 -0.02 14.16 5.24
N PRO A 18 0.19 15.27 5.95
CA PRO A 18 -0.68 15.65 7.05
C PRO A 18 -2.03 16.13 6.52
N VAL A 19 -3.11 15.80 7.25
CA VAL A 19 -4.47 16.30 7.00
C VAL A 19 -4.91 17.29 8.10
N GLY A 20 -4.23 17.27 9.25
CA GLY A 20 -4.54 18.10 10.42
C GLY A 20 -4.93 17.24 11.63
N ASP A 21 -4.85 17.80 12.83
CA ASP A 21 -5.21 17.14 14.11
C ASP A 21 -4.48 15.80 14.34
N GLY A 22 -3.21 15.71 13.95
CA GLY A 22 -2.43 14.46 14.07
C GLY A 22 -2.90 13.34 13.14
N ARG A 23 -3.71 13.65 12.13
CA ARG A 23 -4.16 12.70 11.11
C ARG A 23 -3.41 12.85 9.80
N PHE A 24 -3.32 11.75 9.08
CA PHE A 24 -2.55 11.63 7.86
C PHE A 24 -3.35 10.95 6.75
N GLY A 25 -3.05 11.35 5.52
CA GLY A 25 -3.41 10.60 4.33
C GLY A 25 -2.18 9.91 3.77
N LEU A 26 -2.37 8.74 3.18
CA LEU A 26 -1.29 7.96 2.60
C LEU A 26 -1.72 7.36 1.27
N ASP A 27 -0.84 7.45 0.27
CA ASP A 27 -1.00 6.73 -0.99
C ASP A 27 0.12 5.71 -1.15
N VAL A 28 -0.25 4.47 -1.45
CA VAL A 28 0.68 3.42 -1.88
C VAL A 28 0.50 3.19 -3.37
N TRP A 29 1.58 3.23 -4.15
CA TRP A 29 1.54 3.15 -5.61
C TRP A 29 2.19 1.88 -6.14
N TRP A 30 1.60 1.34 -7.20
CA TRP A 30 2.12 0.22 -7.99
C TRP A 30 1.97 0.50 -9.49
N THR A 31 3.00 0.14 -10.25
CA THR A 31 3.10 0.32 -11.70
C THR A 31 3.04 -1.02 -12.39
N GLY A 32 2.37 -1.10 -13.53
CA GLY A 32 2.33 -2.31 -14.34
C GLY A 32 1.18 -3.27 -13.99
N ARG A 33 1.21 -4.43 -14.64
CA ARG A 33 0.05 -5.34 -14.75
C ARG A 33 -0.41 -5.97 -13.43
N HIS A 34 0.45 -6.03 -12.42
CA HIS A 34 0.12 -6.61 -11.11
C HIS A 34 -0.29 -5.54 -10.08
N GLY A 35 -0.35 -4.26 -10.48
CA GLY A 35 -0.64 -3.15 -9.56
C GLY A 35 -2.04 -3.23 -8.96
N LEU A 36 -3.05 -3.61 -9.75
CA LEU A 36 -4.42 -3.78 -9.24
C LEU A 36 -4.50 -4.89 -8.19
N ALA A 37 -3.96 -6.08 -8.50
CA ALA A 37 -3.97 -7.22 -7.58
C ALA A 37 -3.26 -6.88 -6.26
N SER A 38 -2.15 -6.13 -6.33
CA SER A 38 -1.41 -5.67 -5.15
C SER A 38 -2.22 -4.67 -4.33
N ALA A 39 -2.91 -3.72 -4.99
CA ALA A 39 -3.79 -2.76 -4.33
C ALA A 39 -5.01 -3.43 -3.67
N GLU A 40 -5.62 -4.42 -4.32
CA GLU A 40 -6.74 -5.21 -3.78
C GLU A 40 -6.34 -6.05 -2.56
N GLN A 41 -5.14 -6.64 -2.59
CA GLN A 41 -4.61 -7.38 -1.45
C GLN A 41 -4.40 -6.46 -0.24
N LEU A 42 -3.74 -5.31 -0.42
CA LEU A 42 -3.54 -4.36 0.68
C LEU A 42 -4.87 -3.81 1.18
N ARG A 43 -5.80 -3.47 0.27
CA ARG A 43 -7.15 -3.06 0.65
C ARG A 43 -7.84 -4.11 1.52
N SER A 44 -7.78 -5.39 1.16
CA SER A 44 -8.40 -6.46 1.93
C SER A 44 -7.81 -6.57 3.35
N ALA A 45 -6.50 -6.37 3.49
CA ALA A 45 -5.84 -6.34 4.79
C ALA A 45 -6.24 -5.12 5.65
N LEU A 46 -6.42 -3.95 5.02
CA LEU A 46 -6.89 -2.74 5.67
C LEU A 46 -8.37 -2.83 6.07
N ASP A 47 -9.22 -3.37 5.19
CA ASP A 47 -10.65 -3.59 5.43
C ASP A 47 -10.84 -4.56 6.62
N ALA A 48 -10.04 -5.63 6.71
CA ALA A 48 -10.01 -6.54 7.86
C ALA A 48 -9.58 -5.86 9.18
N SER A 49 -8.88 -4.73 9.08
CA SER A 49 -8.45 -3.91 10.22
C SER A 49 -9.38 -2.71 10.48
N GLY A 50 -10.50 -2.58 9.74
CA GLY A 50 -11.47 -1.49 9.87
C GLY A 50 -11.02 -0.16 9.26
N LEU A 51 -9.96 -0.15 8.44
CA LEU A 51 -9.43 1.07 7.83
C LEU A 51 -10.02 1.28 6.44
N ASN A 52 -10.66 2.43 6.25
CA ASN A 52 -11.21 2.79 4.94
C ASN A 52 -10.08 3.12 3.95
N SER A 53 -10.18 2.55 2.75
CA SER A 53 -9.24 2.78 1.67
C SER A 53 -9.92 2.78 0.30
N ARG A 54 -9.33 3.49 -0.66
CA ARG A 54 -9.85 3.62 -2.02
C ARG A 54 -8.76 3.32 -3.04
N ILE A 55 -9.07 2.42 -3.97
CA ILE A 55 -8.22 2.18 -5.14
C ILE A 55 -8.44 3.31 -6.15
N ILE A 56 -7.35 3.87 -6.67
CA ILE A 56 -7.30 4.91 -7.68
C ILE A 56 -6.47 4.39 -8.85
N GLN A 57 -6.99 4.49 -10.07
CA GLN A 57 -6.21 4.22 -11.27
C GLN A 57 -5.62 5.53 -11.79
N SER A 58 -4.36 5.51 -12.20
CA SER A 58 -3.74 6.63 -12.93
C SER A 58 -4.48 6.89 -14.24
N ILE A 59 -4.48 8.16 -14.68
CA ILE A 59 -5.12 8.60 -15.94
C ILE A 59 -4.60 7.80 -17.14
N ASP A 60 -3.32 7.44 -17.12
CA ASP A 60 -2.69 6.67 -18.20
C ASP A 60 -2.97 5.16 -18.14
N GLY A 61 -3.74 4.71 -17.15
CA GLY A 61 -4.16 3.32 -16.97
C GLY A 61 -3.05 2.35 -16.54
N ARG A 62 -1.81 2.82 -16.40
CA ARG A 62 -0.63 1.96 -16.15
C ARG A 62 -0.25 1.81 -14.69
N SER A 63 -0.81 2.64 -13.82
CA SER A 63 -0.50 2.63 -12.39
C SER A 63 -1.76 2.61 -11.55
N TRP A 64 -1.64 2.02 -10.37
CA TRP A 64 -2.68 1.90 -9.37
C TRP A 64 -2.17 2.46 -8.05
N ALA A 65 -3.04 3.16 -7.34
CA ALA A 65 -2.77 3.64 -5.99
C ALA A 65 -3.84 3.13 -5.04
N LEU A 66 -3.46 2.87 -3.79
CA LEU A 66 -4.38 2.71 -2.69
C LEU A 66 -4.26 3.93 -1.78
N ARG A 67 -5.32 4.74 -1.74
CA ARG A 67 -5.44 5.90 -0.85
C ARG A 67 -6.05 5.46 0.46
N VAL A 68 -5.35 5.75 1.55
CA VAL A 68 -5.75 5.42 2.93
C VAL A 68 -5.92 6.71 3.73
N GLY A 69 -6.93 6.72 4.58
CA GLY A 69 -7.16 7.78 5.56
C GLY A 69 -8.23 8.81 5.19
N PRO A 70 -8.41 9.83 6.05
CA PRO A 70 -7.51 10.20 7.16
C PRO A 70 -7.39 9.14 8.26
N ILE A 71 -6.17 8.83 8.71
CA ILE A 71 -5.87 7.90 9.83
C ILE A 71 -4.99 8.59 10.88
N ASP A 72 -5.02 8.10 12.12
CA ASP A 72 -4.16 8.61 13.21
C ASP A 72 -2.69 8.16 13.08
N GLU A 73 -1.83 8.64 13.99
CA GLU A 73 -0.40 8.33 13.99
C GLU A 73 -0.11 6.82 14.12
N ARG A 74 -0.92 6.10 14.90
CA ARG A 74 -0.70 4.68 15.21
C ARG A 74 -0.95 3.85 13.97
N GLU A 75 -2.03 4.14 13.28
CA GLU A 75 -2.41 3.43 12.07
C GLU A 75 -1.55 3.85 10.89
N THR A 76 -1.08 5.10 10.88
CA THR A 76 -0.03 5.54 9.95
C THR A 76 1.24 4.69 10.10
N ALA A 77 1.71 4.50 11.33
CA ALA A 77 2.89 3.69 11.60
C ALA A 77 2.70 2.23 11.14
N ARG A 78 1.53 1.63 11.39
CA ARG A 78 1.23 0.27 10.91
C ARG A 78 1.29 0.16 9.38
N VAL A 79 0.66 1.08 8.65
CA VAL A 79 0.63 1.06 7.18
C VAL A 79 2.04 1.22 6.61
N VAL A 80 2.83 2.15 7.15
CA VAL A 80 4.21 2.37 6.74
C VAL A 80 5.09 1.15 7.06
N SER A 81 4.98 0.56 8.25
CA SER A 81 5.74 -0.65 8.60
C SER A 81 5.42 -1.82 7.68
N HIS A 82 4.14 -2.01 7.33
CA HIS A 82 3.73 -3.07 6.39
C HIS A 82 4.34 -2.85 5.00
N PHE A 83 4.30 -1.61 4.49
CA PHE A 83 4.95 -1.22 3.24
C PHE A 83 6.45 -1.57 3.25
N LEU A 84 7.16 -1.21 4.31
CA LEU A 84 8.60 -1.44 4.43
C LEU A 84 8.96 -2.93 4.56
N ALA A 85 8.16 -3.72 5.29
CA ALA A 85 8.38 -5.16 5.46
C ALA A 85 8.24 -5.95 4.15
N VAL A 86 7.29 -5.55 3.30
CA VAL A 86 7.13 -6.16 1.97
C VAL A 86 8.30 -5.78 1.05
N ALA A 87 8.80 -4.55 1.15
CA ALA A 87 9.97 -4.10 0.39
C ALA A 87 11.24 -4.89 0.77
N THR A 88 11.47 -5.16 2.05
CA THR A 88 12.66 -5.91 2.51
C THR A 88 12.59 -7.41 2.26
N ALA A 89 11.40 -8.00 2.18
CA ALA A 89 11.23 -9.41 1.80
C ALA A 89 11.73 -9.71 0.36
N GLY A 90 11.81 -8.68 -0.49
CA GLY A 90 12.39 -8.76 -1.84
C GLY A 90 13.89 -8.44 -1.90
N VAL A 91 14.51 -8.00 -0.79
CA VAL A 91 15.94 -7.67 -0.73
C VAL A 91 16.68 -8.84 -0.08
N PRO A 92 17.58 -9.55 -0.79
CA PRO A 92 18.38 -10.59 -0.16
C PRO A 92 19.21 -10.00 0.98
N PRO A 93 19.43 -10.74 2.09
CA PRO A 93 20.23 -10.24 3.20
C PRO A 93 21.62 -9.82 2.70
N PRO A 94 22.24 -8.79 3.31
CA PRO A 94 23.59 -8.39 2.94
C PRO A 94 24.55 -9.59 3.10
N PRO A 95 25.52 -9.78 2.20
CA PRO A 95 26.51 -10.83 2.36
C PRO A 95 27.27 -10.61 3.68
N VAL A 96 27.41 -11.70 4.45
CA VAL A 96 28.22 -11.76 5.69
C VAL A 96 29.71 -11.74 5.39
#